data_AF-A0A3D2IBG7-F1
#
_entry.id   AF-A0A3D2IBG7-F1
#
_cell.length_a   1.000
_cell.length_b   1.000
_cell.length_c   1.000
_cell.angle_alpha   90.00
_cell.angle_beta   90.00
_cell.angle_gamma   90.00
#
_symmetry.space_group_name_H-M   'P 1'
#
loop_
_entity.id
_entity.type
_entity.pdbx_description
1 polymer ?
#
loop_
_entity_poly.entity_id
_entity_poly.type
_entity_poly.pdbx_seq_one_letter_code
_entity_poly.pdbx_strand_id
1 'polypeptide(L)'
;MKKITSDKLNQSIKQVTWTNSKGQKQISYYLKYTFNNKRRSIKIGNAATPIQTVRKIASELQAKMLLDTSFDPLAKNDKQTPTTDYVFAKYQQQLEMNNRKTIQEYVRLYEKDIKPSFGHLPIDAISRGDVKSWFDELSLRSKYTANRCLTILKTVFEIAIDYEYLETNPASRIKKHA
;
A
#
# COMPACT_ATOMS: atom_id res chain seq x y z
N MET A 1 14.09 -0.79 52.82
CA MET A 1 14.04 0.34 51.87
C MET A 1 14.27 -0.19 50.45
N LYS A 2 13.23 -0.27 49.61
CA LYS A 2 13.37 -0.66 48.19
C LYS A 2 13.24 0.60 47.34
N LYS A 3 14.32 0.94 46.61
CA LYS A 3 14.37 2.06 45.66
C LYS A 3 13.29 1.86 44.60
N ILE A 4 12.31 2.77 44.56
CA ILE A 4 11.40 2.94 43.44
C ILE A 4 12.22 3.68 42.37
N THR A 5 12.58 3.01 41.29
CA THR A 5 13.36 3.61 40.20
C THR A 5 12.63 3.40 38.87
N SER A 6 12.26 4.53 38.26
CA SER A 6 11.86 4.77 36.85
C SER A 6 10.61 4.11 36.24
N ASP A 7 9.83 3.33 36.99
CA ASP A 7 8.81 2.43 36.45
C ASP A 7 7.43 3.04 36.05
N LYS A 8 7.32 4.35 35.76
CA LYS A 8 6.00 4.96 35.48
C LYS A 8 5.83 5.75 34.18
N LEU A 9 6.88 5.92 33.35
CA LEU A 9 6.74 6.46 31.98
C LEU A 9 6.77 5.38 30.87
N ASN A 10 7.04 4.12 31.23
CA ASN A 10 7.25 2.98 30.31
C ASN A 10 5.97 2.20 29.93
N GLN A 11 4.77 2.65 30.31
CA GLN A 11 3.54 1.83 30.21
C GLN A 11 3.02 1.58 28.78
N SER A 12 3.61 2.18 27.75
CA SER A 12 3.19 1.97 26.34
C SER A 12 4.17 1.15 25.50
N ILE A 13 5.43 0.95 25.90
CA ILE A 13 6.39 0.16 25.11
C ILE A 13 6.48 -1.26 25.68
N LYS A 14 6.16 -2.28 24.88
CA LYS A 14 6.37 -3.70 25.21
C LYS A 14 7.57 -4.24 24.47
N GLN A 15 8.54 -4.77 25.21
CA GLN A 15 9.58 -5.62 24.67
C GLN A 15 9.06 -7.05 24.53
N VAL A 16 9.29 -7.66 23.37
CA VAL A 16 8.97 -9.07 23.09
C VAL A 16 10.25 -9.77 22.70
N THR A 17 10.55 -10.87 23.40
CA THR A 17 11.69 -11.73 23.10
C THR A 17 11.19 -13.07 22.61
N TRP A 18 11.78 -13.57 21.53
CA TRP A 18 11.45 -14.87 20.95
C TRP A 18 12.72 -15.50 20.37
N THR A 19 12.69 -16.80 20.10
CA THR A 19 13.83 -17.54 19.56
C THR A 19 13.55 -17.90 18.12
N ASN A 20 14.47 -17.58 17.20
CA ASN A 20 14.32 -17.96 15.79
C ASN A 20 14.64 -19.44 15.56
N SER A 21 14.38 -19.94 14.34
CA SER A 21 14.68 -21.33 13.96
C SER A 21 16.17 -21.72 14.07
N LYS A 22 17.07 -20.73 14.19
CA LYS A 22 18.51 -20.91 14.38
C LYS A 22 18.93 -20.86 15.87
N GLY A 23 17.97 -20.87 16.81
CA GLY A 23 18.25 -20.82 18.25
C GLY A 23 18.69 -19.45 18.77
N GLN A 24 18.68 -18.40 17.94
CA GLN A 24 19.12 -17.06 18.32
C GLN A 24 17.97 -16.28 18.95
N LYS A 25 18.25 -15.62 20.08
CA LYS A 25 17.31 -14.72 20.75
C LYS A 25 17.12 -13.45 19.93
N GLN A 26 15.88 -13.15 19.58
CA GLN A 26 15.47 -11.95 18.89
C GLN A 26 14.66 -11.08 19.84
N ILE A 27 14.82 -9.76 19.72
CA ILE A 27 14.08 -8.76 20.50
C ILE A 27 13.32 -7.87 19.53
N SER A 28 12.07 -7.54 19.86
CA SER A 28 11.28 -6.55 19.15
C SER A 28 10.56 -5.65 20.14
N TYR A 29 10.48 -4.37 19.80
CA TYR A 29 9.83 -3.35 20.62
C TYR A 29 8.52 -2.94 19.96
N TYR A 30 7.45 -2.89 20.74
CA TYR A 30 6.11 -2.54 20.29
C TYR A 30 5.57 -1.37 21.10
N LEU A 31 4.99 -0.37 20.44
CA LEU A 31 4.17 0.65 21.08
C LEU A 31 2.72 0.16 21.13
N LYS A 32 2.17 0.02 22.33
CA LYS A 32 0.76 -0.26 22.59
C LYS A 32 -0.01 1.03 22.73
N TYR A 33 -1.19 1.07 22.14
CA TYR A 33 -2.11 2.19 22.26
C TYR A 33 -3.55 1.74 22.04
N THR A 34 -4.50 2.64 22.26
CA THR A 34 -5.92 2.41 22.01
C THR A 34 -6.40 3.42 20.97
N PHE A 35 -7.10 2.94 19.95
CA PHE A 35 -7.71 3.77 18.92
C PHE A 35 -9.11 3.25 18.64
N ASN A 36 -10.13 4.13 18.63
CA ASN A 36 -11.55 3.77 18.49
C ASN A 36 -11.97 2.59 19.38
N ASN A 37 -11.62 2.67 20.67
CA ASN A 37 -11.90 1.65 21.70
C ASN A 37 -11.32 0.25 21.42
N LYS A 38 -10.40 0.12 20.45
CA LYS A 38 -9.68 -1.12 20.12
C LYS A 38 -8.23 -1.00 20.54
N ARG A 39 -7.73 -2.01 21.25
CA ARG A 39 -6.31 -2.12 21.63
C ARG A 39 -5.49 -2.48 20.39
N ARG A 40 -4.43 -1.71 20.13
CA ARG A 40 -3.54 -1.89 19.00
C ARG A 40 -2.08 -1.88 19.45
N SER A 41 -1.20 -2.44 18.63
CA SER A 41 0.24 -2.40 18.88
C SER A 41 1.05 -2.33 17.60
N ILE A 42 1.90 -1.32 17.47
CA ILE A 42 2.79 -1.11 16.32
C ILE A 42 4.23 -1.47 16.69
N LYS A 43 4.94 -2.14 15.79
CA LYS A 43 6.36 -2.45 15.98
C LYS A 43 7.19 -1.18 15.73
N ILE A 44 7.99 -0.78 16.70
CA ILE A 44 8.80 0.46 16.66
C ILE A 44 10.32 0.19 16.66
N GLY A 45 10.73 -1.06 16.81
CA GLY A 45 12.14 -1.43 16.77
C GLY A 45 12.40 -2.92 16.86
N ASN A 46 13.66 -3.29 16.62
CA ASN A 46 14.18 -4.65 16.74
C ASN A 46 15.45 -4.66 17.63
N ALA A 47 16.10 -5.82 17.73
CA ALA A 47 17.31 -5.99 18.54
C ALA A 47 18.47 -5.08 18.14
N ALA A 48 18.56 -4.68 16.86
CA ALA A 48 19.60 -3.78 16.36
C ALA A 48 19.26 -2.28 16.57
N THR A 49 18.02 -1.96 16.94
CA THR A 49 17.60 -0.57 17.14
C THR A 49 18.04 -0.08 18.52
N PRO A 50 18.82 1.03 18.61
CA PRO A 50 19.19 1.61 19.89
C PRO A 50 17.95 2.00 20.71
N ILE A 51 17.98 1.72 22.02
CA ILE A 51 16.83 1.97 22.90
C ILE A 51 16.41 3.45 22.93
N GLN A 52 17.35 4.37 22.73
CA GLN A 52 17.07 5.80 22.65
C GLN A 52 16.22 6.14 21.43
N THR A 53 16.52 5.52 20.27
CA THR A 53 15.74 5.66 19.04
C THR A 53 14.34 5.09 19.22
N VAL A 54 14.20 3.92 19.85
CA VAL A 54 12.90 3.31 20.17
C VAL A 54 12.04 4.25 21.02
N ARG A 55 12.63 4.87 22.06
CA ARG A 55 11.94 5.85 22.91
C ARG A 55 11.52 7.09 22.14
N LYS A 56 12.41 7.63 21.31
CA LYS A 56 12.12 8.81 20.46
C LYS A 56 10.93 8.54 19.54
N ILE A 57 10.94 7.42 18.81
CA ILE A 57 9.84 7.02 17.92
C ILE A 57 8.54 6.87 18.71
N ALA A 58 8.58 6.24 19.88
CA ALA A 58 7.40 6.09 20.73
C ALA A 58 6.82 7.45 21.17
N SER A 59 7.66 8.37 21.64
CA SER A 59 7.23 9.71 22.05
C SER A 59 6.67 10.53 20.90
N GLU A 60 7.28 10.46 19.71
CA GLU A 60 6.77 11.14 18.51
C GLU A 60 5.40 10.62 18.09
N LEU A 61 5.20 9.29 18.09
CA LEU A 61 3.91 8.68 17.75
C LEU A 61 2.84 9.05 18.79
N GLN A 62 3.17 9.00 20.08
CA GLN A 62 2.25 9.40 21.14
C GLN A 62 1.87 10.88 21.06
N ALA A 63 2.84 11.76 20.78
CA ALA A 63 2.57 13.19 20.61
C ALA A 63 1.62 13.43 19.43
N LYS A 64 1.82 12.76 18.29
CA LYS A 64 0.90 12.86 17.14
C LYS A 64 -0.51 12.41 17.47
N MET A 65 -0.65 11.28 18.18
CA MET A 65 -1.96 10.77 18.62
C MET A 65 -2.66 11.68 19.64
N LEU A 66 -1.90 12.42 20.44
CA LEU A 66 -2.45 13.40 21.39
C LEU A 66 -2.97 14.65 20.65
N LEU A 67 -2.27 15.07 19.60
CA LEU A 67 -2.63 16.23 18.79
C LEU A 67 -3.79 15.95 17.82
N ASP A 68 -3.88 14.73 17.31
CA ASP A 68 -4.93 14.30 16.38
C ASP A 68 -5.52 12.97 16.87
N THR A 69 -6.73 13.03 17.44
CA THR A 69 -7.45 11.84 17.93
C THR A 69 -7.92 10.91 16.81
N SER A 70 -7.89 11.37 15.56
CA SER A 70 -8.22 10.57 14.36
C SER A 70 -6.98 9.90 13.77
N PHE A 71 -5.78 10.29 14.21
CA PHE A 71 -4.53 9.69 13.76
C PHE A 71 -4.30 8.32 14.39
N ASP A 72 -4.29 7.30 13.54
CA ASP A 72 -3.96 5.93 13.90
C ASP A 72 -2.61 5.54 13.28
N PRO A 73 -1.54 5.32 14.08
CA PRO A 73 -0.24 4.87 13.57
C PRO A 73 -0.28 3.56 12.77
N LEU A 74 -1.31 2.73 12.97
CA LEU A 74 -1.56 1.48 12.25
C LEU A 74 -2.62 1.63 11.17
N ALA A 75 -3.22 2.82 10.99
CA ALA A 75 -3.93 3.06 9.75
C ALA A 75 -2.92 2.80 8.63
N LYS A 76 -3.27 1.88 7.73
CA LYS A 76 -2.65 1.89 6.41
C LYS A 76 -2.83 3.31 5.92
N ASN A 77 -1.77 3.95 5.43
CA ASN A 77 -1.84 5.33 4.98
C ASN A 77 -3.07 5.47 4.08
N ASP A 78 -4.16 6.05 4.61
CA ASP A 78 -5.24 6.63 3.82
C ASP A 78 -4.68 7.94 3.25
N LYS A 79 -3.53 7.87 2.57
CA LYS A 79 -3.35 8.76 1.42
C LYS A 79 -4.62 8.50 0.62
N GLN A 80 -5.40 9.54 0.33
CA GLN A 80 -6.51 9.44 -0.61
C GLN A 80 -5.90 9.16 -1.97
N THR A 81 -5.44 7.93 -2.15
CA THR A 81 -4.87 7.42 -3.36
C THR A 81 -6.04 7.32 -4.33
N PRO A 82 -5.98 8.00 -5.48
CA PRO A 82 -7.10 8.01 -6.39
C PRO A 82 -7.46 6.60 -6.83
N THR A 83 -8.72 6.44 -7.21
CA THR A 83 -9.18 5.20 -7.81
C THR A 83 -8.54 5.01 -9.18
N THR A 84 -8.50 3.76 -9.63
CA THR A 84 -8.02 3.43 -10.97
C THR A 84 -8.84 4.14 -12.05
N ASP A 85 -10.14 4.34 -11.84
CA ASP A 85 -11.02 5.11 -12.72
C ASP A 85 -10.54 6.56 -12.86
N TYR A 86 -10.16 7.20 -11.75
CA TYR A 86 -9.65 8.57 -11.77
C TYR A 86 -8.35 8.68 -12.57
N VAL A 87 -7.41 7.75 -12.35
CA VAL A 87 -6.14 7.75 -13.10
C VAL A 87 -6.38 7.43 -14.58
N PHE A 88 -7.30 6.53 -14.90
CA PHE A 88 -7.67 6.25 -16.28
C PHE A 88 -8.32 7.46 -16.96
N ALA A 89 -9.14 8.24 -16.26
CA ALA A 89 -9.68 9.49 -16.81
C ALA A 89 -8.58 10.49 -17.18
N LYS A 90 -7.48 10.56 -16.41
CA LYS A 90 -6.29 11.34 -16.79
C LYS A 90 -5.63 10.82 -18.06
N TYR A 91 -5.51 9.50 -18.19
CA TYR A 91 -4.99 8.90 -19.41
C TYR A 91 -5.88 9.20 -20.63
N GLN A 92 -7.20 9.09 -20.47
CA GLN A 92 -8.14 9.43 -21.52
C GLN A 92 -7.99 10.89 -21.97
N GLN A 93 -7.93 11.83 -21.02
CA GLN A 93 -7.72 13.25 -21.29
C GLN A 93 -6.42 13.48 -22.09
N GLN A 94 -5.32 12.81 -21.74
CA GLN A 94 -4.06 12.91 -22.48
C GLN A 94 -4.18 12.39 -23.92
N LEU A 95 -4.92 11.30 -24.14
CA LEU A 95 -5.12 10.77 -25.49
C LEU A 95 -5.99 11.70 -26.34
N GLU A 96 -7.03 12.30 -25.75
CA GLU A 96 -7.91 13.29 -26.36
C GLU A 96 -7.12 14.53 -26.80
N MET A 97 -6.28 15.08 -25.93
CA MET A 97 -5.40 16.20 -26.26
C MET A 97 -4.47 15.89 -27.45
N ASN A 98 -4.10 14.62 -27.62
CA ASN A 98 -3.22 14.15 -28.70
C ASN A 98 -3.98 13.70 -29.96
N ASN A 99 -5.29 13.91 -30.05
CA ASN A 99 -6.15 13.50 -31.17
C ASN A 99 -5.94 12.04 -31.62
N ARG A 100 -5.71 11.12 -30.68
CA ARG A 100 -5.44 9.72 -31.00
C ARG A 100 -6.72 8.99 -31.41
N LYS A 101 -6.77 8.46 -32.64
CA LYS A 101 -7.91 7.65 -33.12
C LYS A 101 -8.18 6.40 -32.28
N THR A 102 -7.22 5.94 -31.48
CA THR A 102 -7.31 4.75 -30.62
C THR A 102 -8.09 4.95 -29.32
N ILE A 103 -8.49 6.19 -28.96
CA ILE A 103 -9.18 6.50 -27.70
C ILE A 103 -10.42 5.64 -27.52
N GLN A 104 -11.29 5.60 -28.53
CA GLN A 104 -12.58 4.91 -28.45
C GLN A 104 -12.42 3.43 -28.14
N GLU A 105 -11.41 2.80 -28.74
CA GLU A 105 -11.12 1.39 -28.50
C GLU A 105 -10.57 1.16 -27.08
N TYR A 106 -9.70 2.03 -26.59
CA TYR A 106 -9.15 1.93 -25.23
C TYR A 106 -10.21 2.16 -24.15
N VAL A 107 -11.08 3.16 -24.32
CA VAL A 107 -12.22 3.40 -23.43
C VAL A 107 -13.14 2.18 -23.41
N ARG A 108 -13.47 1.61 -24.57
CA ARG A 108 -14.29 0.40 -24.64
C ARG A 108 -13.65 -0.79 -23.92
N LEU A 109 -12.35 -1.04 -24.14
CA LEU A 109 -11.62 -2.13 -23.49
C LEU A 109 -11.54 -1.91 -21.97
N TYR A 110 -11.35 -0.67 -21.54
CA TYR A 110 -11.30 -0.33 -20.13
C TYR A 110 -12.65 -0.58 -19.45
N GLU A 111 -13.73 0.02 -19.94
CA GLU A 111 -15.07 -0.10 -19.38
C GLU A 111 -15.55 -1.56 -19.34
N LYS A 112 -15.24 -2.35 -20.37
CA LYS A 112 -15.70 -3.73 -20.47
C LYS A 112 -14.87 -4.70 -19.62
N ASP A 113 -13.54 -4.59 -19.66
CA ASP A 113 -12.65 -5.67 -19.22
C ASP A 113 -11.77 -5.30 -18.01
N ILE A 114 -11.50 -4.01 -17.78
CA ILE A 114 -10.63 -3.53 -16.68
C ILE A 114 -11.44 -3.00 -15.51
N LYS A 115 -12.39 -2.09 -15.80
CA LYS A 115 -13.19 -1.37 -14.82
C LYS A 115 -13.95 -2.28 -13.85
N PRO A 116 -14.57 -3.40 -14.27
CA PRO A 116 -15.29 -4.27 -13.34
C PRO A 116 -14.41 -4.83 -12.22
N SER A 117 -13.12 -5.04 -12.50
CA SER A 117 -12.17 -5.63 -11.54
C SER A 117 -11.38 -4.57 -10.78
N PHE A 118 -10.97 -3.48 -11.43
CA PHE A 118 -10.01 -2.53 -10.86
C PHE A 118 -10.51 -1.09 -10.75
N GLY A 119 -11.54 -0.69 -11.50
CA GLY A 119 -11.92 0.72 -11.65
C GLY A 119 -12.19 1.44 -10.33
N HIS A 120 -12.98 0.80 -9.46
CA HIS A 120 -13.37 1.33 -8.15
C HIS A 120 -12.28 1.21 -7.07
N LEU A 121 -11.22 0.44 -7.31
CA LEU A 121 -10.16 0.22 -6.33
C LEU A 121 -9.16 1.38 -6.34
N PRO A 122 -8.62 1.79 -5.17
CA PRO A 122 -7.46 2.66 -5.09
C PRO A 122 -6.29 2.08 -5.88
N ILE A 123 -5.56 2.92 -6.62
CA ILE A 123 -4.50 2.46 -7.52
C ILE A 123 -3.34 1.75 -6.77
N ASP A 124 -3.11 2.08 -5.50
CA ASP A 124 -2.12 1.45 -4.61
C ASP A 124 -2.57 0.16 -3.93
N ALA A 125 -3.87 -0.14 -3.97
CA ALA A 125 -4.41 -1.38 -3.43
C ALA A 125 -4.17 -2.57 -4.38
N ILE A 126 -3.87 -2.32 -5.66
CA ILE A 126 -3.75 -3.36 -6.68
C ILE A 126 -2.35 -3.97 -6.65
N SER A 127 -2.27 -5.25 -6.30
CA SER A 127 -1.00 -5.99 -6.28
C SER A 127 -0.67 -6.59 -7.66
N ARG A 128 0.60 -6.95 -7.87
CA ARG A 128 1.01 -7.73 -9.06
C ARG A 128 0.27 -9.07 -9.18
N GLY A 129 -0.06 -9.70 -8.05
CA GLY A 129 -0.80 -10.96 -8.01
C GLY A 129 -2.19 -10.79 -8.62
N ASP A 130 -2.90 -9.74 -8.21
CA ASP A 130 -4.24 -9.43 -8.71
C ASP A 130 -4.24 -9.18 -10.21
N VAL A 131 -3.26 -8.39 -10.71
CA VAL A 131 -3.12 -8.15 -12.15
C VAL A 131 -2.82 -9.44 -12.91
N LYS A 132 -1.97 -10.33 -12.37
CA LYS A 132 -1.63 -11.59 -13.03
C LYS A 132 -2.83 -12.51 -13.11
N SER A 133 -3.56 -12.68 -12.01
CA SER A 133 -4.77 -13.50 -11.96
C SER A 133 -5.83 -13.01 -12.93
N TRP A 134 -6.12 -11.70 -12.92
CA TRP A 134 -7.05 -11.10 -13.87
C TRP A 134 -6.59 -11.27 -15.33
N PHE A 135 -5.30 -11.08 -15.61
CA PHE A 135 -4.76 -11.24 -16.96
C PHE A 135 -4.91 -12.68 -17.46
N ASP A 136 -4.63 -13.67 -16.60
CA ASP A 136 -4.76 -15.08 -16.95
C ASP A 136 -6.22 -15.46 -17.23
N GLU A 137 -7.14 -15.00 -16.39
CA GLU A 137 -8.58 -15.21 -16.57
C GLU A 137 -9.07 -14.59 -17.90
N LEU A 138 -8.70 -13.35 -18.17
CA LEU A 138 -9.05 -12.67 -19.42
C LEU A 138 -8.45 -13.37 -20.65
N SER A 139 -7.26 -13.96 -20.48
CA SER A 139 -6.56 -14.68 -21.55
C SER A 139 -7.24 -15.98 -21.95
N LEU A 140 -8.00 -16.62 -21.04
CA LEU A 140 -8.82 -17.78 -21.38
C LEU A 140 -9.91 -17.43 -22.40
N ARG A 141 -10.44 -16.22 -22.33
CA ARG A 141 -11.45 -15.73 -23.27
C ARG A 141 -10.83 -15.22 -24.57
N SER A 142 -9.77 -14.42 -24.48
CA SER A 142 -9.07 -13.90 -25.65
C SER A 142 -7.68 -13.38 -25.28
N LYS A 143 -6.64 -14.05 -25.77
CA LYS A 143 -5.24 -13.62 -25.60
C LYS A 143 -4.96 -12.24 -26.22
N TYR A 144 -5.56 -11.96 -27.37
CA TYR A 144 -5.40 -10.67 -28.05
C TYR A 144 -5.98 -9.53 -27.20
N THR A 145 -7.20 -9.71 -26.69
CA THR A 145 -7.86 -8.73 -25.82
C THR A 145 -7.08 -8.56 -24.52
N ALA A 146 -6.64 -9.65 -23.89
CA ALA A 146 -5.83 -9.60 -22.68
C ALA A 146 -4.55 -8.78 -22.87
N ASN A 147 -3.82 -8.99 -23.98
CA ASN A 147 -2.62 -8.23 -24.31
C ASN A 147 -2.89 -6.73 -24.45
N ARG A 148 -4.02 -6.34 -25.05
CA ARG A 148 -4.41 -4.93 -25.17
C ARG A 148 -4.80 -4.33 -23.83
N CYS A 149 -5.63 -5.02 -23.04
CA CYS A 149 -6.01 -4.56 -21.71
C CYS A 149 -4.79 -4.43 -20.78
N LEU A 150 -3.84 -5.38 -20.84
CA LEU A 150 -2.58 -5.28 -20.08
C LEU A 150 -1.75 -4.06 -20.50
N THR A 151 -1.78 -3.68 -21.78
CA THR A 151 -1.09 -2.46 -22.26
C THR A 151 -1.70 -1.22 -21.63
N ILE A 152 -3.04 -1.10 -21.66
CA ILE A 152 -3.76 0.01 -21.05
C ILE A 152 -3.44 0.08 -19.56
N LEU A 153 -3.53 -1.04 -18.85
CA LEU A 153 -3.28 -1.11 -17.41
C LEU A 153 -1.84 -0.71 -17.05
N LYS A 154 -0.84 -1.14 -17.83
CA LYS A 154 0.55 -0.72 -17.65
C LYS A 154 0.70 0.79 -17.74
N THR A 155 0.09 1.41 -18.75
CA THR A 155 0.14 2.86 -18.94
C THR A 155 -0.61 3.62 -17.85
N VAL A 156 -1.74 3.11 -17.37
CA VAL A 156 -2.45 3.71 -16.22
C VAL A 156 -1.57 3.69 -14.97
N PHE A 157 -0.86 2.60 -14.70
CA PHE A 157 0.09 2.55 -13.58
C PHE A 157 1.33 3.43 -13.79
N GLU A 158 1.81 3.61 -15.02
CA GLU A 158 2.88 4.56 -15.34
C GLU A 158 2.43 6.00 -15.04
N ILE A 159 1.23 6.38 -15.47
CA ILE A 159 0.66 7.69 -15.15
C ILE A 159 0.50 7.88 -13.65
N ALA A 160 0.09 6.84 -12.92
CA ALA A 160 0.03 6.91 -11.46
C ALA A 160 1.40 7.15 -10.81
N ILE A 161 2.50 6.66 -11.41
CA ILE A 161 3.86 6.94 -10.96
C ILE A 161 4.25 8.38 -11.29
N ASP A 162 3.90 8.88 -12.48
CA ASP A 162 4.17 10.27 -12.88
C ASP A 162 3.49 11.28 -11.94
N TYR A 163 2.34 10.93 -11.37
CA TYR A 163 1.63 11.71 -10.35
C TYR A 163 2.01 11.36 -8.90
N GLU A 164 3.07 10.55 -8.69
CA GLU A 164 3.57 10.14 -7.38
C GLU A 164 2.57 9.38 -6.50
N TYR A 165 1.52 8.78 -7.09
CA TYR A 165 0.59 7.90 -6.39
C TYR A 165 1.18 6.50 -6.15
N LEU A 166 2.10 6.07 -7.02
CA LEU A 166 2.81 4.80 -6.92
C LEU A 166 4.31 5.00 -7.02
N GLU A 167 5.07 4.16 -6.32
CA GLU A 167 6.53 4.10 -6.49
C GLU A 167 6.94 3.13 -7.59
N THR A 168 6.15 2.07 -7.83
CA THR A 168 6.47 1.03 -8.81
C THR A 168 5.25 0.53 -9.55
N ASN A 169 5.43 0.12 -10.80
CA ASN A 169 4.33 -0.39 -11.63
C ASN A 169 4.10 -1.89 -11.34
N PRO A 170 2.95 -2.29 -10.77
CA PRO A 170 2.67 -3.68 -10.42
C PRO A 170 2.58 -4.58 -11.66
N ALA A 171 2.17 -4.04 -12.82
CA ALA A 171 2.00 -4.77 -14.07
C ALA A 171 3.31 -4.90 -14.89
N SER A 172 4.36 -4.13 -14.57
CA SER A 172 5.61 -4.04 -15.34
C SER A 172 6.19 -5.39 -15.77
N ARG A 173 6.25 -6.36 -14.84
CA ARG A 173 6.86 -7.68 -15.05
C ARG A 173 5.94 -8.71 -15.73
N ILE A 174 4.67 -8.37 -15.98
CA ILE A 174 3.73 -9.28 -16.63
C ILE A 174 4.00 -9.23 -18.14
N LYS A 175 4.29 -10.40 -18.71
CA LYS A 175 4.57 -10.56 -20.14
C LYS A 175 3.28 -10.80 -20.91
N LYS A 176 3.20 -10.18 -22.09
CA LYS A 176 2.14 -10.46 -23.07
C LYS A 176 2.28 -11.88 -23.59
N HIS A 177 1.16 -12.45 -24.02
CA HIS A 177 1.20 -13.67 -24.84
C HIS A 177 1.91 -13.36 -26.16
N ALA A 178 2.72 -14.32 -26.60
CA ALA A 178 3.33 -14.31 -27.93
C ALA A 178 2.28 -14.52 -29.02
#